data_AF-A0A7F8Q469-F1
#
_entry.id   AF-A0A7F8Q469-F1
#
_cell.length_a   1.000
_cell.length_b   1.000
_cell.length_c   1.000
_cell.angle_alpha   90.00
_cell.angle_beta   90.00
_cell.angle_gamma   90.00
#
_symmetry.space_group_name_H-M   'P 1'
#
loop_
_entity.id
_entity.type
_entity.pdbx_description
1 polymer ?
#
loop_
_entity_poly.entity_id
_entity_poly.type
_entity_poly.pdbx_seq_one_letter_code
_entity_poly.pdbx_strand_id
1 'polypeptide(L)'
;MAQATFVDYPNWNVSNQDNWVSVFRELDSEIPCTPLNTLFLHLFVAVDEYSVGCCKEIIRTVFKAVPELHFIFLIVPSYMSLGSTLITVFEQVGNIPSLTYDEDFAVHICHRHSHYPQLHVRNARVEDHDDLMPIFMRYDTLLKETYGEYFLAELIEAQDEENHAVVCEVSCVFSLL
;
A
#
# COMPACT_ATOMS: atom_id res chain seq x y z
N MET A 1 -7.64 19.79 10.98
CA MET A 1 -8.69 18.75 10.94
C MET A 1 -8.78 18.26 9.51
N ALA A 2 -8.87 16.95 9.30
CA ALA A 2 -9.01 16.35 7.97
C ALA A 2 -9.98 15.16 8.03
N GLN A 3 -10.72 14.95 6.96
CA GLN A 3 -11.69 13.88 6.80
C GLN A 3 -11.62 13.33 5.38
N ALA A 4 -11.71 12.01 5.26
CA ALA A 4 -11.82 11.33 3.98
C ALA A 4 -12.93 10.27 4.04
N THR A 5 -13.60 10.01 2.92
CA THR A 5 -14.62 8.96 2.79
C THR A 5 -14.22 7.99 1.69
N PHE A 6 -14.13 6.72 2.04
CA PHE A 6 -13.79 5.62 1.14
C PHE A 6 -14.98 4.68 1.00
N VAL A 7 -15.25 4.24 -0.22
CA VAL A 7 -16.39 3.38 -0.57
C VAL A 7 -15.94 2.31 -1.57
N ASP A 8 -16.66 1.21 -1.70
CA ASP A 8 -16.35 0.07 -2.58
C ASP A 8 -16.89 0.20 -4.02
N TYR A 9 -17.45 1.36 -4.38
CA TYR A 9 -17.97 1.66 -5.72
C TYR A 9 -17.57 3.07 -6.20
N PRO A 10 -17.55 3.34 -7.51
CA PRO A 10 -17.22 4.66 -8.06
C PRO A 10 -18.30 5.72 -7.78
N ASN A 11 -17.88 6.96 -7.53
CA ASN A 11 -18.76 8.09 -7.18
C ASN A 11 -19.53 8.69 -8.38
N TRP A 12 -19.14 8.38 -9.61
CA TRP A 12 -19.75 8.93 -10.83
C TRP A 12 -20.42 7.84 -11.66
N ASN A 13 -21.31 8.26 -12.57
CA ASN A 13 -22.00 7.39 -13.54
C ASN A 13 -21.06 6.88 -14.65
N VAL A 14 -19.82 6.49 -14.32
CA VAL A 14 -18.86 5.86 -15.24
C VAL A 14 -19.10 4.36 -15.35
N SER A 15 -19.73 3.75 -14.36
CA SER A 15 -20.10 2.33 -14.36
C SER A 15 -21.17 2.02 -13.32
N ASN A 16 -21.84 0.87 -13.46
CA ASN A 16 -22.72 0.36 -12.42
C ASN A 16 -21.90 -0.12 -11.21
N GLN A 17 -22.46 0.04 -10.00
CA GLN A 17 -21.79 -0.37 -8.76
C GLN A 17 -21.39 -1.85 -8.75
N ASP A 18 -22.15 -2.71 -9.43
CA ASP A 18 -21.89 -4.16 -9.47
C ASP A 18 -20.93 -4.59 -10.60
N ASN A 19 -20.59 -3.69 -11.53
CA ASN A 19 -19.84 -4.05 -12.75
C ASN A 19 -18.74 -3.04 -13.11
N TRP A 20 -18.23 -2.27 -12.15
CA TRP A 20 -17.14 -1.33 -12.41
C TRP A 20 -15.84 -2.03 -12.81
N VAL A 21 -15.61 -3.26 -12.36
CA VAL A 21 -14.35 -4.00 -12.57
C VAL A 21 -14.04 -4.19 -14.06
N SER A 22 -15.05 -4.46 -14.90
CA SER A 22 -14.81 -4.64 -16.34
C SER A 22 -14.34 -3.36 -17.00
N VAL A 23 -14.96 -2.24 -16.63
CA VAL A 23 -14.65 -0.90 -17.16
C VAL A 23 -13.23 -0.49 -16.78
N PHE A 24 -12.81 -0.76 -15.54
CA PHE A 24 -11.46 -0.44 -15.08
C PHE A 24 -10.39 -1.38 -15.64
N ARG A 25 -10.73 -2.64 -15.94
CA ARG A 25 -9.84 -3.56 -16.66
C ARG A 25 -9.66 -3.19 -18.14
N GLU A 26 -10.68 -2.61 -18.76
CA GLU A 26 -10.58 -2.07 -20.12
C GLU A 26 -9.73 -0.81 -20.16
N LEU A 27 -9.77 0.01 -19.09
CA LEU A 27 -8.90 1.17 -18.94
C LEU A 27 -7.43 0.76 -18.87
N ASP A 28 -7.11 -0.17 -17.98
CA ASP A 28 -5.76 -0.70 -17.82
C ASP A 28 -5.79 -2.16 -17.37
N SER A 29 -5.40 -3.07 -18.28
CA SER A 29 -5.37 -4.50 -18.01
C SER A 29 -4.23 -4.92 -17.07
N GLU A 30 -3.23 -4.07 -16.87
CA GLU A 30 -2.10 -4.36 -15.98
C GLU A 30 -2.45 -4.14 -14.50
N ILE A 31 -3.59 -3.50 -14.21
CA ILE A 31 -4.06 -3.26 -12.84
C ILE A 31 -5.05 -4.36 -12.44
N PRO A 32 -4.64 -5.35 -11.61
CA PRO A 32 -5.49 -6.46 -11.18
C PRO A 32 -6.48 -6.05 -10.09
N CYS A 33 -7.35 -5.07 -10.40
CA CYS A 33 -8.37 -4.58 -9.49
C CYS A 33 -9.52 -5.59 -9.34
N THR A 34 -10.01 -5.71 -8.11
CA THR A 34 -11.11 -6.57 -7.67
C THR A 34 -11.92 -5.85 -6.59
N PRO A 35 -13.17 -6.25 -6.33
CA PRO A 35 -13.97 -5.65 -5.24
C PRO A 35 -13.35 -5.79 -3.85
N LEU A 36 -12.47 -6.77 -3.63
CA LEU A 36 -11.84 -7.02 -2.34
C LEU A 36 -10.57 -6.18 -2.10
N ASN A 37 -9.86 -5.82 -3.17
CA ASN A 37 -8.56 -5.15 -3.08
C ASN A 37 -8.60 -3.68 -3.50
N THR A 38 -9.80 -3.10 -3.65
CA THR A 38 -9.99 -1.76 -4.22
C THR A 38 -11.01 -0.95 -3.43
N LEU A 39 -10.69 0.32 -3.16
CA LEU A 39 -11.64 1.31 -2.65
C LEU A 39 -11.59 2.59 -3.51
N PHE A 40 -12.63 3.41 -3.39
CA PHE A 40 -12.78 4.67 -4.08
C PHE A 40 -12.82 5.81 -3.06
N LEU A 41 -11.95 6.80 -3.23
CA LEU A 41 -12.00 8.04 -2.44
C LEU A 41 -13.09 8.95 -3.02
N HIS A 42 -14.17 9.15 -2.26
CA HIS A 42 -15.31 9.97 -2.68
C HIS A 42 -15.18 11.42 -2.22
N LEU A 43 -14.60 11.63 -1.04
CA LEU A 43 -14.47 12.94 -0.42
C LEU A 43 -13.16 13.02 0.33
N PHE A 44 -12.44 14.12 0.16
CA PHE A 44 -11.32 14.50 1.00
C PHE A 44 -11.43 15.98 1.33
N VAL A 45 -11.41 16.32 2.61
CA VAL A 45 -11.45 17.70 3.11
C VAL A 45 -10.40 17.84 4.19
N ALA A 46 -9.57 18.87 4.12
CA ALA A 46 -8.56 19.16 5.12
C ALA A 46 -8.33 20.67 5.23
N VAL A 47 -7.72 21.10 6.35
CA VAL A 47 -7.17 22.45 6.48
C VAL A 47 -5.90 22.54 5.64
N ASP A 48 -5.84 23.51 4.73
CA ASP A 48 -4.80 23.65 3.69
C ASP A 48 -3.37 23.50 4.22
N GLU A 49 -3.06 24.15 5.34
CA GLU A 49 -1.73 24.17 5.98
C GLU A 49 -1.17 22.77 6.26
N TYR A 50 -2.03 21.80 6.57
CA TYR A 50 -1.63 20.43 6.92
C TYR A 50 -2.17 19.38 5.95
N SER A 51 -2.79 19.81 4.84
CA SER A 51 -3.55 18.96 3.92
C SER A 51 -2.71 17.79 3.37
N VAL A 52 -1.46 18.05 2.96
CA VAL A 52 -0.53 17.03 2.42
C VAL A 52 -0.18 15.98 3.45
N GLY A 53 0.19 16.39 4.67
CA GLY A 53 0.52 15.46 5.75
C GLY A 53 -0.68 14.63 6.16
N CYS A 54 -1.84 15.26 6.32
CA CYS A 54 -3.09 14.58 6.63
C CYS A 54 -3.50 13.58 5.55
N CYS A 55 -3.41 13.95 4.26
CA CYS A 55 -3.73 13.05 3.15
C CYS A 55 -2.87 11.78 3.19
N LYS A 56 -1.55 11.96 3.31
CA LYS A 56 -0.59 10.83 3.39
C LYS A 56 -0.87 9.92 4.59
N GLU A 57 -1.11 10.49 5.77
CA GLU A 57 -1.41 9.66 6.96
C GLU A 57 -2.75 8.95 6.87
N ILE A 58 -3.78 9.59 6.29
CA ILE A 58 -5.08 8.94 6.07
C ILE A 58 -4.92 7.76 5.11
N ILE A 59 -4.31 7.96 3.94
CA ILE A 59 -4.09 6.91 2.95
C ILE A 59 -3.28 5.75 3.55
N ARG A 60 -2.20 6.08 4.27
CA ARG A 60 -1.39 5.07 4.98
C ARG A 60 -2.19 4.31 6.03
N THR A 61 -3.07 4.99 6.77
CA THR A 61 -3.91 4.36 7.79
C THR A 61 -4.92 3.40 7.17
N VAL A 62 -5.53 3.77 6.04
CA VAL A 62 -6.49 2.91 5.34
C VAL A 62 -5.82 1.64 4.82
N PHE A 63 -4.65 1.76 4.17
CA PHE A 63 -3.88 0.59 3.74
C PHE A 63 -3.42 -0.28 4.92
N LYS A 64 -3.09 0.31 6.08
CA LYS A 64 -2.78 -0.46 7.28
C LYS A 64 -3.99 -1.18 7.87
N ALA A 65 -5.16 -0.56 7.82
CA ALA A 65 -6.39 -1.12 8.40
C ALA A 65 -6.97 -2.28 7.57
N VAL A 66 -6.77 -2.27 6.25
CA VAL A 66 -7.25 -3.30 5.33
C VAL A 66 -6.05 -3.92 4.59
N PRO A 67 -5.54 -5.07 5.04
CA PRO A 67 -4.38 -5.73 4.42
C PRO A 67 -4.58 -6.09 2.96
N GLU A 68 -5.79 -6.48 2.58
CA GLU A 68 -6.17 -6.90 1.22
C GLU A 68 -6.26 -5.73 0.24
N LEU A 69 -6.34 -4.48 0.76
CA LEU A 69 -6.47 -3.29 -0.07
C LEU A 69 -5.16 -2.97 -0.76
N HIS A 70 -5.17 -3.00 -2.10
CA HIS A 70 -4.01 -2.73 -2.94
C HIS A 70 -4.13 -1.41 -3.68
N PHE A 71 -5.36 -1.00 -4.02
CA PHE A 71 -5.63 0.16 -4.86
C PHE A 71 -6.67 1.06 -4.22
N ILE A 72 -6.41 2.37 -4.28
CA ILE A 72 -7.43 3.39 -4.02
C ILE A 72 -7.59 4.19 -5.30
N PHE A 73 -8.80 4.24 -5.84
CA PHE A 73 -9.12 5.07 -7.00
C PHE A 73 -9.73 6.41 -6.59
N LEU A 74 -9.47 7.42 -7.40
CA LEU A 74 -10.11 8.72 -7.33
C LEU A 74 -10.55 9.13 -8.74
N ILE A 75 -11.83 9.44 -8.89
CA ILE A 75 -12.42 9.80 -10.17
C ILE A 75 -12.91 11.24 -10.07
N VAL A 76 -12.46 12.06 -11.01
CA VAL A 76 -12.82 13.48 -11.11
C VAL A 76 -13.20 13.81 -12.56
N PRO A 77 -14.09 14.79 -12.80
CA PRO A 77 -14.34 15.25 -14.16
C PRO A 77 -13.03 15.70 -14.82
N SER A 78 -12.81 15.33 -16.08
CA SER A 78 -11.55 15.59 -16.81
C SER A 78 -11.20 17.07 -16.96
N TYR A 79 -12.20 17.96 -16.92
CA TYR A 79 -12.00 19.42 -16.93
C TYR A 79 -11.48 19.97 -15.59
N MET A 80 -11.48 19.16 -14.52
CA MET A 80 -11.05 19.55 -13.18
C MET A 80 -9.65 19.02 -12.87
N SER A 81 -8.75 19.91 -12.47
CA SER A 81 -7.44 19.52 -11.95
C SER A 81 -7.54 19.07 -10.49
N LEU A 82 -6.77 18.04 -10.09
CA LEU A 82 -6.63 17.70 -8.69
C LEU A 82 -5.97 18.84 -7.91
N GLY A 83 -6.38 19.00 -6.66
CA GLY A 83 -5.68 19.89 -5.72
C GLY A 83 -4.24 19.43 -5.52
N SER A 84 -3.33 20.37 -5.25
CA SER A 84 -1.90 20.13 -5.02
C SER A 84 -1.63 19.01 -4.02
N THR A 85 -2.51 18.87 -3.02
CA THR A 85 -2.49 17.79 -2.02
C THR A 85 -2.63 16.39 -2.62
N LEU A 86 -3.65 16.18 -3.46
CA LEU A 86 -4.00 14.84 -3.95
C LEU A 86 -3.02 14.38 -5.03
N ILE A 87 -2.47 15.31 -5.82
CA ILE A 87 -1.42 15.02 -6.81
C ILE A 87 -0.17 14.39 -6.15
N THR A 88 0.05 14.62 -4.85
CA THR A 88 1.21 14.02 -4.14
C THR A 88 1.07 12.52 -3.85
N VAL A 89 -0.13 11.94 -4.00
CA VAL A 89 -0.41 10.53 -3.67
C VAL A 89 -1.15 9.77 -4.78
N PHE A 90 -1.72 10.48 -5.75
CA PHE A 90 -2.48 9.91 -6.85
C PHE A 90 -1.79 10.17 -8.19
N GLU A 91 -1.72 9.13 -9.01
CA GLU A 91 -1.22 9.18 -10.39
C GLU A 91 -2.38 8.97 -11.36
N GLN A 92 -2.40 9.71 -12.48
CA GLN A 92 -3.46 9.55 -13.48
C GLN A 92 -3.19 8.32 -14.35
N VAL A 93 -4.19 7.45 -14.46
CA VAL A 93 -4.12 6.22 -15.28
C VAL A 93 -4.72 6.46 -16.67
N GLY A 94 -5.81 7.23 -16.73
CA GLY A 94 -6.46 7.55 -17.99
C GLY A 94 -7.82 8.19 -17.79
N ASN A 95 -8.64 8.18 -18.84
CA ASN A 95 -9.97 8.79 -18.83
C ASN A 95 -11.02 7.75 -19.23
N ILE A 96 -12.20 7.85 -18.62
CA ILE A 96 -13.36 6.99 -18.88
C ILE A 96 -14.55 7.88 -19.24
N PRO A 97 -15.28 7.59 -20.33
CA PRO A 97 -16.49 8.33 -20.67
C PRO A 97 -17.62 8.07 -19.68
N SER A 98 -18.47 9.06 -19.44
CA SER A 98 -19.70 8.87 -18.66
C SER A 98 -20.72 8.01 -19.40
N LEU A 99 -21.49 7.22 -18.65
CA LEU A 99 -22.63 6.47 -19.19
C LEU A 99 -23.86 7.36 -19.48
N THR A 100 -23.89 8.57 -18.91
CA THR A 100 -25.09 9.43 -18.88
C THR A 100 -24.90 10.80 -19.52
N TYR A 101 -23.67 11.29 -19.59
CA TYR A 101 -23.34 12.63 -20.07
C TYR A 101 -22.23 12.55 -21.12
N ASP A 102 -22.11 13.59 -21.96
CA ASP A 102 -20.99 13.73 -22.91
C ASP A 102 -19.79 14.38 -22.21
N GLU A 103 -19.36 13.76 -21.11
CA GLU A 103 -18.24 14.22 -20.28
C GLU A 103 -17.33 13.05 -19.93
N ASP A 104 -16.02 13.28 -20.09
CA ASP A 104 -14.99 12.33 -19.68
C ASP A 104 -14.58 12.55 -18.23
N PHE A 105 -14.29 11.45 -17.54
CA PHE A 105 -13.82 11.42 -16.17
C PHE A 105 -12.38 10.92 -16.13
N ALA A 106 -11.50 11.69 -15.49
CA ALA A 106 -10.12 11.29 -15.25
C ALA A 106 -10.04 10.36 -14.04
N VAL A 107 -9.42 9.21 -14.24
CA VAL A 107 -9.21 8.17 -13.23
C VAL A 107 -7.79 8.25 -12.72
N HIS A 108 -7.69 8.35 -11.40
CA HIS A 108 -6.42 8.39 -10.69
C HIS A 108 -6.32 7.21 -9.74
N ILE A 109 -5.11 6.68 -9.58
CA ILE A 109 -4.80 5.54 -8.74
C ILE A 109 -3.77 5.92 -7.68
N CYS A 110 -3.96 5.36 -6.49
CA CYS A 110 -3.00 5.36 -5.41
C CYS A 110 -2.68 3.90 -5.07
N HIS A 111 -1.42 3.52 -5.23
CA HIS A 111 -0.94 2.16 -4.99
C HIS A 111 -0.52 1.97 -3.54
N ARG A 112 -0.88 0.82 -2.96
CA ARG A 112 -0.44 0.43 -1.61
C ARG A 112 1.08 0.51 -1.48
N HIS A 113 1.82 -0.06 -2.43
CA HIS A 113 3.29 -0.14 -2.35
C HIS A 113 3.99 1.23 -2.25
N SER A 114 3.38 2.30 -2.75
CA SER A 114 3.91 3.66 -2.65
C SER A 114 3.83 4.25 -1.24
N HIS A 115 3.00 3.66 -0.36
CA HIS A 115 2.76 4.13 1.00
C HIS A 115 3.03 3.07 2.07
N TYR A 116 2.95 1.80 1.70
CA TYR A 116 3.11 0.64 2.55
C TYR A 116 3.67 -0.52 1.71
N PRO A 117 4.99 -0.74 1.72
CA PRO A 117 5.60 -1.79 0.93
C PRO A 117 5.10 -3.16 1.38
N GLN A 118 4.95 -4.08 0.42
CA GLN A 118 4.59 -5.45 0.71
C GLN A 118 5.77 -6.14 1.40
N LEU A 119 5.51 -6.67 2.59
CA LEU A 119 6.45 -7.48 3.34
C LEU A 119 6.49 -8.88 2.72
N HIS A 120 7.66 -9.32 2.27
CA HIS A 120 7.90 -10.68 1.83
C HIS A 120 8.42 -11.51 3.01
N VAL A 121 7.68 -12.55 3.38
CA VAL A 121 8.08 -13.49 4.43
C VAL A 121 8.61 -14.76 3.79
N ARG A 122 9.83 -15.15 4.15
CA ARG A 122 10.45 -16.40 3.73
C ARG A 122 11.24 -17.03 4.88
N ASN A 123 11.62 -18.29 4.73
CA ASN A 123 12.54 -18.92 5.67
C ASN A 123 13.89 -18.18 5.68
N ALA A 124 14.40 -17.99 6.89
CA ALA A 124 15.72 -17.41 7.13
C ALA A 124 16.80 -18.35 6.59
N ARG A 125 17.83 -17.77 6.00
CA ARG A 125 19.04 -18.45 5.53
C ARG A 125 20.22 -17.97 6.36
N VAL A 126 21.25 -18.81 6.48
CA VAL A 126 22.47 -18.47 7.22
C VAL A 126 23.11 -17.18 6.67
N GLU A 127 22.97 -16.93 5.36
CA GLU A 127 23.40 -15.71 4.68
C GLU A 127 22.74 -14.43 5.22
N ASP A 128 21.52 -14.52 5.76
CA ASP A 128 20.79 -13.37 6.31
C ASP A 128 21.39 -12.87 7.64
N HIS A 129 22.34 -13.60 8.21
CA HIS A 129 23.02 -13.24 9.47
C HIS A 129 23.53 -11.80 9.46
N ASP A 130 24.29 -11.43 8.43
CA ASP A 130 24.98 -10.14 8.40
C ASP A 130 24.00 -8.97 8.28
N ASP A 131 22.85 -9.18 7.63
CA ASP A 131 21.81 -8.18 7.49
C ASP A 131 20.91 -8.07 8.74
N LEU A 132 20.70 -9.18 9.45
CA LEU A 132 19.89 -9.22 10.67
C LEU A 132 20.68 -8.74 11.90
N MET A 133 21.99 -8.93 11.96
CA MET A 133 22.81 -8.55 13.11
C MET A 133 22.69 -7.07 13.49
N PRO A 134 22.78 -6.09 12.56
CA PRO A 134 22.58 -4.67 12.86
C PRO A 134 21.19 -4.37 13.43
N ILE A 135 20.19 -5.14 13.02
CA ILE A 135 18.81 -5.02 13.49
C ILE A 135 18.72 -5.50 14.94
N PHE A 136 19.24 -6.68 15.26
CA PHE A 136 19.25 -7.23 16.63
C PHE A 136 20.04 -6.34 17.60
N MET A 137 21.23 -5.86 17.20
CA MET A 137 22.07 -4.99 18.02
C MET A 137 21.40 -3.66 18.37
N ARG A 138 20.37 -3.24 17.61
CA ARG A 138 19.60 -2.03 17.89
C ARG A 138 18.66 -2.17 19.08
N TYR A 139 18.20 -3.39 19.37
CA TYR A 139 17.21 -3.66 20.40
C TYR A 139 17.84 -4.28 21.65
N ASP A 140 18.86 -5.14 21.51
CA ASP A 140 19.52 -5.76 22.64
C ASP A 140 20.96 -6.18 22.35
N THR A 141 21.91 -5.65 23.11
CA THR A 141 23.33 -6.03 23.04
C THR A 141 23.65 -7.26 23.91
N LEU A 142 22.78 -7.62 24.86
CA LEU A 142 23.02 -8.73 25.80
C LEU A 142 23.10 -10.09 25.09
N LEU A 143 22.35 -10.27 24.01
CA LEU A 143 22.35 -11.52 23.23
C LEU A 143 23.72 -11.82 22.62
N LYS A 144 24.41 -10.80 22.09
CA LYS A 144 25.77 -10.96 21.56
C LYS A 144 26.79 -11.20 22.66
N GLU A 145 26.63 -10.53 23.80
CA GLU A 145 27.51 -10.73 24.96
C GLU A 145 27.33 -12.12 25.60
N THR A 146 26.11 -12.67 25.56
CA THR A 146 25.77 -13.96 26.19
C THR A 146 26.06 -15.15 25.28
N TYR A 147 25.76 -15.05 23.99
CA TYR A 147 25.79 -16.17 23.04
C TYR A 147 26.83 -16.02 21.91
N GLY A 148 27.56 -14.91 21.88
CA GLY A 148 28.64 -14.67 20.91
C GLY A 148 28.18 -14.07 19.58
N GLU A 149 29.14 -13.80 18.70
CA GLU A 149 28.90 -13.06 17.44
C GLU A 149 28.17 -13.88 16.36
N TYR A 150 28.13 -15.21 16.48
CA TYR A 150 27.58 -16.13 15.47
C TYR A 150 26.27 -16.82 15.90
N PHE A 151 25.74 -16.45 17.07
CA PHE A 151 24.54 -17.07 17.65
C PHE A 151 23.36 -17.12 16.67
N LEU A 152 23.15 -16.04 15.92
CA LEU A 152 22.02 -15.96 14.99
C LEU A 152 22.18 -16.93 13.81
N ALA A 153 23.41 -17.15 13.33
CA ALA A 153 23.70 -18.10 12.27
C ALA A 153 23.43 -19.53 12.74
N GLU A 154 23.88 -19.87 13.96
CA GLU A 154 23.64 -21.19 14.57
C GLU A 154 22.15 -21.44 14.80
N LEU A 155 21.38 -20.42 15.22
CA LEU A 155 19.95 -20.54 15.45
C LEU A 155 19.15 -20.70 14.14
N ILE A 156 19.60 -20.05 13.06
CA ILE A 156 19.03 -20.23 11.72
C ILE A 156 19.42 -21.60 11.14
N GLU A 157 20.62 -22.10 11.42
CA GLU A 157 21.07 -23.42 10.96
C GLU A 157 20.37 -24.57 11.71
N ALA A 158 20.08 -24.39 13.00
CA ALA A 158 19.40 -25.38 13.85
C ALA A 158 17.87 -25.43 13.68
N GLN A 159 17.34 -25.03 12.52
CA GLN A 159 15.92 -25.16 12.20
C GLN A 159 15.55 -26.64 12.00
N ASP A 160 14.40 -27.06 12.54
CA ASP A 160 13.87 -28.43 12.46
C ASP A 160 12.34 -28.44 12.27
N GLU A 161 11.68 -29.58 12.48
CA GLU A 161 10.22 -29.67 12.31
C GLU A 161 9.45 -28.79 13.30
N GLU A 162 10.00 -28.51 14.49
CA GLU A 162 9.35 -27.75 15.56
C GLU A 162 9.90 -26.31 15.70
N ASN A 163 11.08 -26.01 15.15
CA ASN A 163 11.74 -24.70 15.21
C ASN A 163 12.02 -24.13 13.81
N HIS A 164 11.30 -23.07 13.43
CA HIS A 164 11.46 -22.38 12.15
C HIS A 164 11.85 -20.92 12.37
N ALA A 165 12.84 -20.46 11.60
CA ALA A 165 13.21 -19.06 11.56
C ALA A 165 12.71 -18.44 10.25
N VAL A 166 12.00 -17.32 10.35
CA VAL A 166 11.47 -16.58 9.20
C VAL A 166 11.99 -15.15 9.21
N VAL A 167 12.28 -14.65 8.02
CA VAL A 167 12.70 -13.26 7.80
C VAL A 167 11.63 -12.53 7.02
N CYS A 168 11.54 -11.23 7.28
CA CYS A 168 10.61 -10.33 6.65
C CYS A 168 11.38 -9.21 5.94
N GLU A 169 11.23 -9.13 4.61
CA GLU A 169 11.94 -8.16 3.78
C GLU A 169 10.99 -7.25 2.99
N VAL A 170 11.41 -5.98 2.83
CA VAL A 170 10.77 -4.93 2.05
C VAL A 170 11.67 -4.63 0.86
N SER A 171 11.27 -4.99 -0.35
CA SER A 171 12.02 -4.66 -1.58
C SER A 171 13.53 -5.01 -1.46
N CYS A 172 13.84 -6.19 -0.93
CA CYS A 172 15.20 -6.69 -0.62
C CYS A 172 15.95 -5.99 0.52
N VAL A 173 15.24 -5.28 1.41
CA VAL A 173 15.79 -4.70 2.65
C VAL A 173 14.99 -5.19 3.84
N PHE A 174 15.63 -5.81 4.83
CA PHE A 174 14.94 -6.35 6.01
C PHE A 174 14.24 -5.25 6.83
N SER A 175 12.99 -5.50 7.25
CA SER A 175 12.22 -4.62 8.12
C SER A 175 11.65 -5.43 9.28
N LEU A 176 11.90 -4.99 10.51
CA LEU A 176 11.15 -5.49 11.67
C LEU A 176 9.76 -4.83 11.72
N LEU A 177 8.76 -5.60 12.14
CA LEU A 177 7.43 -5.13 12.51
C LEU A 177 7.45 -4.41 13.86
#